data_AF-A0A523IRT5-F1
#
_entry.id   AF-A0A523IRT5-F1
#
_cell.length_a   1.000
_cell.length_b   1.000
_cell.length_c   1.000
_cell.angle_alpha   90.00
_cell.angle_beta   90.00
_cell.angle_gamma   90.00
#
_symmetry.space_group_name_H-M   'P 1'
#
loop_
_entity.id
_entity.type
_entity.pdbx_description
1 polymer ?
#
loop_
_entity_poly.entity_id
_entity_poly.type
_entity_poly.pdbx_seq_one_letter_code
_entity_poly.pdbx_strand_id
1 'polypeptide(L)'
;MKKLYIPSDESELVFIKSILEADEVPFYVQNDNFGSLYSGTYINYFNAKTVMVPEEYYEDAKEIIQSVLKDAEFVDIKDEEPPRVSDLVDNLISILTLGLYSPRGEKNKSNKSNLDE
;
A
#
# COMPACT_ATOMS: atom_id res chain seq x y z
N MET A 1 17.10 -1.73 -0.75
CA MET A 1 15.93 -1.01 -1.31
C MET A 1 14.81 -1.08 -0.29
N LYS A 2 14.19 0.06 0.03
CA LYS A 2 13.18 0.22 1.07
C LYS A 2 11.94 0.90 0.47
N LYS A 3 10.75 0.48 0.90
CA LYS A 3 9.48 1.06 0.48
C LYS A 3 9.39 2.49 1.00
N LEU A 4 9.21 3.46 0.11
CA LEU A 4 9.11 4.87 0.47
C LEU A 4 7.65 5.31 0.55
N TYR A 5 6.93 5.17 -0.56
CA TYR A 5 5.62 5.79 -0.72
C TYR A 5 4.74 5.01 -1.70
N ILE A 6 3.43 4.98 -1.45
CA ILE A 6 2.42 4.42 -2.36
C ILE A 6 1.58 5.59 -2.86
N PRO A 7 1.75 6.01 -4.13
CA PRO A 7 0.93 7.08 -4.70
C PRO A 7 -0.54 6.67 -4.81
N SER A 8 -1.43 7.63 -4.61
CA SER A 8 -2.88 7.46 -4.71
C SER A 8 -3.34 7.31 -6.16
N ASP A 9 -2.66 8.00 -7.08
CA ASP A 9 -2.93 7.96 -8.51
C ASP A 9 -1.67 8.18 -9.38
N GLU A 10 -1.84 8.07 -10.70
CA GLU A 10 -0.75 8.19 -11.66
C GLU A 10 -0.17 9.61 -11.74
N SER A 11 -0.99 10.64 -11.51
CA SER A 11 -0.54 12.04 -11.52
C SER A 11 0.38 12.29 -10.34
N GLU A 12 -0.01 11.81 -9.16
CA GLU A 12 0.83 11.84 -7.96
C GLU A 12 2.13 11.06 -8.17
N LEU A 13 2.08 9.86 -8.77
CA LEU A 13 3.28 9.10 -9.10
C LEU A 13 4.23 9.88 -10.00
N VAL A 14 3.74 10.48 -11.09
CA VAL A 14 4.57 11.28 -12.02
C VAL A 14 5.20 12.47 -11.28
N PHE A 15 4.44 13.11 -10.40
CA PHE A 15 4.92 14.23 -9.61
C PHE A 15 6.05 13.81 -8.64
N ILE A 16 5.87 12.71 -7.90
CA ILE A 16 6.91 12.15 -7.03
C ILE A 16 8.17 11.78 -7.81
N LYS A 17 8.02 11.10 -8.96
CA LYS A 17 9.16 10.75 -9.84
C LYS A 17 9.94 12.00 -10.24
N SER A 18 9.23 13.05 -10.66
CA SER A 18 9.84 14.31 -11.09
C SER A 18 10.65 14.98 -9.99
N ILE A 19 10.16 14.97 -8.74
CA ILE A 19 10.86 15.56 -7.60
C ILE A 19 12.11 14.76 -7.24
N LEU A 20 11.98 13.43 -7.16
CA LEU A 20 13.12 12.57 -6.85
C LEU A 20 14.20 12.63 -7.94
N GLU A 21 13.81 12.74 -9.21
CA GLU A 21 14.74 12.97 -10.31
C GLU A 21 15.45 14.33 -10.20
N ALA A 22 14.73 15.40 -9.81
CA ALA A 22 15.30 16.74 -9.67
C ALA A 22 16.35 16.81 -8.55
N ASP A 23 16.14 16.07 -7.46
CA ASP A 23 17.06 16.00 -6.31
C ASP A 23 18.10 14.89 -6.45
N GLU A 24 18.22 14.28 -7.64
CA GLU A 24 19.17 13.20 -7.96
C GLU A 24 19.07 11.98 -7.03
N VAL A 25 17.87 11.73 -6.47
CA VAL A 25 17.60 10.58 -5.62
C VAL A 25 17.35 9.35 -6.49
N PRO A 26 18.15 8.27 -6.35
CA PRO A 26 17.89 7.04 -7.08
C PRO A 26 16.61 6.36 -6.57
N PHE A 27 15.70 6.00 -7.48
CA PHE A 27 14.47 5.26 -7.14
C PHE A 27 14.11 4.24 -8.22
N TYR A 28 13.24 3.30 -7.87
CA TYR A 28 12.46 2.53 -8.85
C TYR A 28 11.02 2.41 -8.39
N VAL A 29 10.13 2.15 -9.33
CA VAL A 29 8.70 1.95 -9.06
C VAL A 29 8.39 0.46 -9.19
N GLN A 30 8.08 -0.17 -8.06
CA GLN A 30 7.55 -1.52 -8.04
C GLN A 30 6.17 -1.53 -8.71
N ASN A 31 5.87 -2.53 -9.53
CA ASN A 31 4.61 -2.69 -10.26
C ASN A 31 4.28 -1.58 -11.29
N ASP A 32 5.25 -0.75 -11.72
CA ASP A 32 4.99 0.36 -12.67
C ASP A 32 4.33 -0.11 -13.97
N ASN A 33 4.76 -1.27 -14.47
CA ASN A 33 4.26 -1.88 -15.71
C ASN A 33 3.17 -2.93 -15.50
N PHE A 34 2.80 -3.25 -14.25
CA PHE A 34 1.83 -4.30 -13.94
C PHE A 34 0.41 -3.94 -14.42
N GLY A 35 0.09 -2.65 -14.47
CA GLY A 35 -1.18 -2.13 -15.00
C GLY A 35 -1.39 -2.39 -16.50
N SER A 36 -0.34 -2.72 -17.26
CA SER A 36 -0.46 -3.09 -18.68
C SER A 36 -0.86 -4.55 -18.91
N LEU A 37 -0.72 -5.42 -17.90
CA LEU A 37 -0.97 -6.86 -18.02
C LEU A 37 -2.33 -7.29 -17.46
N TYR A 38 -2.89 -6.54 -16.50
CA TYR A 38 -4.18 -6.87 -15.89
C TYR A 38 -5.03 -5.61 -15.66
N SER A 39 -6.09 -5.45 -16.45
CA SER A 39 -7.21 -4.53 -16.17
C SER A 39 -8.10 -5.06 -15.03
N GLY A 40 -7.47 -5.46 -13.91
CA GLY A 40 -8.12 -6.09 -12.77
C GLY A 40 -8.39 -5.11 -11.63
N THR A 41 -9.24 -5.52 -10.68
CA THR A 41 -9.53 -4.78 -9.45
C THR A 41 -8.23 -4.38 -8.75
N TYR A 42 -8.09 -3.09 -8.43
CA TYR A 42 -6.98 -2.57 -7.64
C TYR A 42 -7.05 -3.15 -6.22
N ILE A 43 -6.01 -3.86 -5.80
CA ILE A 43 -5.86 -4.40 -4.44
C ILE A 43 -4.54 -3.87 -3.92
N ASN A 44 -4.61 -2.82 -3.09
CA ASN A 44 -3.47 -2.08 -2.51
C ASN A 44 -2.29 -2.97 -2.09
N TYR A 45 -2.56 -4.16 -1.54
CA TYR A 45 -1.53 -5.07 -1.05
C TYR A 45 -0.75 -5.83 -2.15
N PHE A 46 -1.38 -6.11 -3.30
CA PHE A 46 -0.82 -7.02 -4.30
C PHE A 46 -0.33 -6.31 -5.56
N ASN A 47 -0.98 -5.24 -5.99
CA ASN A 47 -0.69 -4.57 -7.26
C ASN A 47 -0.54 -3.05 -7.17
N ALA A 48 -0.46 -2.48 -5.97
CA ALA A 48 -0.14 -1.06 -5.84
C ALA A 48 1.23 -0.76 -6.45
N LYS A 49 1.31 0.37 -7.14
CA LYS A 49 2.59 0.95 -7.53
C LYS A 49 3.26 1.49 -6.28
N THR A 50 4.49 1.10 -6.03
CA THR A 50 5.21 1.54 -4.82
C THR A 50 6.54 2.12 -5.21
N VAL A 51 6.81 3.35 -4.76
CA VAL A 51 8.09 4.01 -4.93
C VAL A 51 9.07 3.42 -3.93
N MET A 52 10.21 2.97 -4.43
CA MET A 52 11.26 2.28 -3.68
C MET A 52 12.57 3.04 -3.85
N VAL A 53 13.31 3.21 -2.76
CA VAL A 53 14.60 3.92 -2.75
C VAL A 53 15.69 3.07 -2.07
N PRO A 54 16.97 3.29 -2.35
CA PRO A 54 18.04 2.71 -1.53
C PRO A 54 17.91 3.17 -0.07
N GLU A 55 18.36 2.33 0.86
CA GLU A 55 18.13 2.57 2.28
C GLU A 55 18.89 3.80 2.80
N GLU A 56 20.04 4.09 2.20
CA GLU A 56 20.85 5.28 2.48
C GLU A 56 20.17 6.60 2.08
N TYR A 57 19.24 6.57 1.12
CA TYR A 57 18.49 7.76 0.65
C TYR A 57 17.09 7.85 1.27
N TYR A 58 16.69 6.91 2.11
CA TYR A 58 15.30 6.80 2.57
C TYR A 58 14.84 8.01 3.37
N GLU A 59 15.63 8.46 4.35
CA GLU A 59 15.23 9.59 5.20
C GLU A 59 15.22 10.91 4.40
N ASP A 60 16.23 11.13 3.55
CA ASP A 60 16.29 12.31 2.69
C ASP A 60 15.09 12.35 1.71
N ALA A 61 14.80 11.24 1.04
CA ALA A 61 13.67 11.13 0.12
C ALA A 61 12.33 11.33 0.83
N LYS A 62 12.21 10.85 2.08
CA LYS A 62 11.02 11.04 2.91
C LYS A 62 10.82 12.51 3.23
N GLU A 63 11.87 13.22 3.64
CA GLU A 63 11.81 14.66 3.94
C GLU A 63 11.43 15.48 2.70
N ILE A 64 12.03 15.16 1.54
CA ILE A 64 11.72 15.80 0.26
C ILE A 64 10.22 15.67 -0.05
N ILE A 65 9.65 14.46 0.03
CA ILE A 65 8.22 14.25 -0.25
C ILE A 65 7.35 14.99 0.76
N GLN A 66 7.69 14.95 2.06
CA GLN A 66 6.94 15.65 3.11
C GLN A 66 6.92 17.18 2.92
N SER A 67 7.99 17.75 2.35
CA SER A 67 8.08 19.19 2.11
C SER A 67 7.06 19.67 1.06
N VAL A 68 6.64 18.77 0.15
CA VAL A 68 5.76 19.10 -0.98
C VAL A 68 4.35 18.57 -0.79
N LEU A 69 4.20 17.38 -0.19
CA LEU A 69 2.91 16.73 0.09
C LEU A 69 2.68 16.65 1.61
N LYS A 70 1.89 17.60 2.12
CA LYS A 70 1.60 17.71 3.56
C LYS A 70 0.78 16.55 4.13
N ASP A 71 -0.01 15.90 3.28
CA ASP A 71 -0.88 14.78 3.65
C ASP A 71 -0.28 13.41 3.26
N ALA A 72 1.02 13.37 2.92
CA ALA A 72 1.68 12.13 2.52
C ALA A 72 1.78 11.14 3.69
N GLU A 73 1.11 9.99 3.54
CA GLU A 73 1.25 8.85 4.44
C GLU A 73 2.39 7.94 3.95
N PHE A 74 3.44 7.85 4.75
CA PHE A 74 4.57 6.97 4.44
C PHE A 74 4.28 5.57 4.98
N VAL A 75 4.75 4.57 4.23
CA VAL A 75 4.64 3.17 4.65
C VAL A 75 5.66 2.95 5.77
N ASP A 76 5.31 3.35 6.99
CA ASP A 76 6.02 2.86 8.17
C ASP A 76 5.85 1.33 8.16
N ILE A 77 6.95 0.61 8.37
CA ILE A 77 6.99 -0.85 8.45
C ILE A 77 6.24 -1.26 9.73
N LYS A 78 4.93 -1.15 9.73
CA LYS A 78 4.06 -2.07 10.43
C LYS A 78 3.74 -3.09 9.37
N ASP A 79 4.20 -4.31 9.60
CA ASP A 79 3.72 -5.48 8.89
C ASP A 79 2.19 -5.51 9.04
N GLU A 80 1.47 -4.82 8.16
CA GLU A 80 0.08 -5.16 7.93
C GLU A 80 0.14 -6.58 7.40
N GLU A 81 -0.20 -7.53 8.29
CA GLU A 81 -0.25 -8.94 7.96
C GLU A 81 -1.05 -9.05 6.66
N PRO A 82 -0.50 -9.74 5.63
CA PRO A 82 -1.22 -9.91 4.38
C PRO A 82 -2.62 -10.43 4.70
N PRO A 83 -3.67 -9.89 4.06
CA PRO A 83 -5.02 -10.40 4.26
C PRO A 83 -5.01 -11.92 4.07
N ARG A 84 -5.71 -12.65 4.93
CA ARG A 84 -5.69 -14.12 4.87
C ARG A 84 -6.15 -14.55 3.49
N VAL A 85 -5.53 -15.60 2.98
CA VAL A 85 -5.88 -16.19 1.67
C VAL A 85 -7.36 -16.56 1.56
N SER A 86 -8.03 -16.88 2.68
CA SER A 86 -9.48 -17.07 2.75
C SER A 86 -10.25 -15.82 2.37
N ASP A 87 -9.84 -14.67 2.89
CA ASP A 87 -10.55 -13.40 2.74
C ASP A 87 -10.44 -12.92 1.28
N LEU A 88 -9.32 -13.24 0.61
CA LEU A 88 -9.14 -12.98 -0.81
C LEU A 88 -10.04 -13.87 -1.69
N VAL A 89 -10.17 -15.16 -1.35
CA VAL A 89 -11.09 -16.07 -2.05
C VAL A 89 -12.55 -15.64 -1.83
N ASP A 90 -12.90 -15.25 -0.61
CA ASP A 90 -14.25 -14.78 -0.27
C ASP A 90 -14.60 -13.49 -1.03
N ASN A 91 -13.64 -12.55 -1.14
CA ASN A 91 -13.80 -11.35 -1.96
C ASN A 91 -13.95 -11.67 -3.44
N LEU A 92 -13.23 -12.66 -3.97
CA LEU A 92 -13.39 -13.06 -5.37
C LEU A 92 -14.75 -13.72 -5.62
N ILE A 93 -15.21 -14.58 -4.70
CA ILE A 93 -16.53 -15.21 -4.76
C ILE A 93 -17.63 -14.13 -4.68
N SER A 94 -17.49 -13.14 -3.82
CA SER A 94 -18.49 -12.07 -3.69
C SER A 94 -18.60 -11.23 -4.98
N ILE A 95 -17.46 -10.91 -5.62
CA ILE A 95 -17.43 -10.22 -6.91
C ILE A 95 -18.09 -11.08 -7.99
N LEU A 96 -17.73 -12.36 -8.09
CA LEU A 96 -18.29 -13.27 -9.09
C LEU A 96 -19.79 -13.54 -8.89
N THR A 97 -20.24 -13.55 -7.63
CA THR A 97 -21.66 -13.72 -7.28
C THR A 97 -22.43 -12.39 -7.24
N LEU A 98 -21.82 -11.29 -7.68
CA LEU A 98 -22.42 -9.94 -7.74
C LEU A 98 -23.04 -9.52 -6.40
N GLY A 99 -22.42 -9.90 -5.29
CA GLY A 99 -22.86 -9.52 -3.94
C GLY A 99 -24.05 -10.31 -3.38
N LEU A 100 -24.56 -11.35 -4.05
CA LEU A 100 -25.64 -12.20 -3.49
C LEU A 100 -25.16 -13.08 -2.32
N TYR A 101 -23.85 -13.37 -2.24
CA TYR A 101 -23.26 -14.14 -1.16
C TYR A 101 -22.39 -13.24 -0.27
N SER A 102 -22.97 -12.69 0.81
CA SER A 102 -22.24 -11.91 1.83
C SER A 102 -22.03 -12.76 3.09
N PRO A 103 -20.82 -13.30 3.36
CA PRO A 103 -20.52 -13.93 4.63
C PRO A 103 -20.25 -12.85 5.68
N ARG A 104 -21.27 -12.52 6.48
CA ARG A 104 -21.12 -11.64 7.65
C ARG A 104 -20.39 -12.39 8.76
N GLY A 105 -19.08 -12.17 8.89
CA GLY A 105 -18.22 -12.78 9.91
C GLY A 105 -17.59 -11.78 10.86
N GLU A 106 -18.38 -11.11 11.70
CA GLU A 106 -17.87 -10.38 12.87
C GLU A 106 -17.28 -11.37 13.89
N LYS A 107 -15.96 -11.35 14.10
CA LYS A 107 -15.33 -12.03 15.24
C LYS A 107 -14.96 -11.02 16.31
N ASN A 108 -15.82 -10.96 17.33
CA ASN A 108 -15.59 -10.28 18.61
C ASN A 108 -14.22 -10.66 19.20
N LYS A 109 -13.38 -9.66 19.46
CA LYS A 109 -12.23 -9.80 20.37
C LYS A 109 -12.76 -9.98 21.78
N SER A 110 -12.64 -11.20 22.31
CA SER A 110 -12.77 -11.48 23.74
C SER A 110 -11.67 -10.75 24.50
N ASN A 111 -11.99 -9.62 25.13
CA ASN A 111 -11.07 -9.02 26.09
C ASN A 111 -11.28 -9.74 27.43
N LYS A 112 -10.34 -10.62 27.75
CA LYS A 112 -10.23 -11.33 29.01
C LYS A 112 -9.68 -10.34 30.04
N SER A 113 -10.55 -9.69 30.79
CA SER A 113 -10.13 -8.91 31.97
C SER A 113 -9.79 -9.88 33.10
N ASN A 114 -8.50 -10.11 33.30
CA ASN A 114 -7.92 -10.56 34.57
C ASN A 114 -6.81 -9.58 34.92
N LEU A 115 -6.87 -9.08 36.16
CA LEU A 115 -5.85 -8.45 37.03
C LEU A 115 -6.66 -7.54 37.96
N ASP A 116 -7.15 -8.05 39.09
CA ASP A 116 -6.42 -8.24 40.36
C ASP A 116 -5.95 -6.90 40.95
N GLU A 117 -6.83 -6.27 41.74
CA GLU A 117 -6.66 -5.78 43.15
C GLU A 117 -7.72 -4.74 43.50
#